data_AF-A0A061NI86-F1
#
_entry.id   AF-A0A061NI86-F1
#
_cell.length_a   1.000
_cell.length_b   1.000
_cell.length_c   1.000
_cell.angle_alpha   90.00
_cell.angle_beta   90.00
_cell.angle_gamma   90.00
#
_symmetry.space_group_name_H-M   'P 1'
#
loop_
_entity.id
_entity.type
_entity.pdbx_description
1 polymer ?
#
loop_
_entity_poly.entity_id
_entity_poly.type
_entity_poly.pdbx_seq_one_letter_code
_entity_poly.pdbx_strand_id
1 'polypeptide(L)'
;MHAGNQSIEAWLTSLPTQKQMLLEKRSEIDRAVSAVEHVHSLLGEGTEVTWTMVSALLQEMEHEEERLEWMREYLSEEVVTTYTAMTEQERAHVNRELLLILSDVKQLMKDKVAPESKRAQQIPIRLTELMMQPVPKEEWEAYADELERVLASDEADDFRFPSFWSPEEERYVEKITKALEQ
;
A
#
# COMPACT_ATOMS: atom_id res chain seq x y z
N MET A 1 -31.94 9.75 -46.91
CA MET A 1 -30.49 9.43 -46.82
C MET A 1 -29.78 10.05 -45.61
N HIS A 2 -30.46 10.59 -44.58
CA HIS A 2 -29.78 11.24 -43.44
C HIS A 2 -29.55 10.35 -42.20
N ALA A 3 -30.31 9.26 -42.01
CA ALA A 3 -30.14 8.39 -40.84
C ALA A 3 -28.88 7.51 -40.88
N GLY A 4 -28.35 7.18 -42.07
CA GLY A 4 -27.14 6.35 -42.22
C GLY A 4 -25.86 7.07 -41.81
N ASN A 5 -25.72 8.36 -42.15
CA ASN A 5 -24.54 9.17 -41.85
C ASN A 5 -24.41 9.49 -40.35
N GLN A 6 -25.52 9.75 -39.65
CA GLN A 6 -25.50 9.98 -38.20
C GLN A 6 -24.99 8.77 -37.41
N SER A 7 -25.28 7.55 -37.88
CA SER A 7 -24.75 6.35 -37.22
C SER A 7 -23.24 6.22 -37.42
N ILE A 8 -22.72 6.49 -38.62
CA ILE A 8 -21.29 6.37 -38.92
C ILE A 8 -20.48 7.40 -38.13
N GLU A 9 -20.94 8.64 -38.02
CA GLU A 9 -20.30 9.65 -37.16
C GLU A 9 -20.34 9.25 -35.68
N ALA A 10 -21.44 8.68 -35.20
CA ALA A 10 -21.53 8.15 -33.82
C ALA A 10 -20.55 6.99 -33.58
N TRP A 11 -20.36 6.10 -34.56
CA TRP A 11 -19.36 5.03 -34.49
C TRP A 11 -17.92 5.58 -34.51
N LEU A 12 -17.62 6.53 -35.40
CA LEU A 12 -16.28 7.13 -35.52
C LEU A 12 -15.86 7.90 -34.27
N THR A 13 -16.81 8.47 -33.55
CA THR A 13 -16.57 9.19 -32.28
C THR A 13 -16.53 8.25 -31.07
N SER A 14 -17.35 7.20 -31.03
CA SER A 14 -17.44 6.31 -29.87
C SER A 14 -16.43 5.16 -29.86
N LEU A 15 -16.04 4.62 -31.03
CA LEU A 15 -15.09 3.50 -31.12
C LEU A 15 -13.71 3.81 -30.53
N PRO A 16 -13.11 5.01 -30.72
CA PRO A 16 -11.86 5.37 -30.07
C PRO A 16 -11.96 5.35 -28.53
N THR A 17 -13.04 5.91 -27.97
CA THR A 17 -13.30 5.89 -26.52
C THR A 17 -13.49 4.47 -26.01
N GLN A 18 -14.27 3.63 -26.71
CA GLN A 18 -14.46 2.23 -26.34
C GLN A 18 -13.14 1.45 -26.40
N LYS A 19 -12.31 1.69 -27.43
CA LYS A 19 -10.98 1.09 -27.52
C LYS A 19 -10.12 1.50 -26.32
N GLN A 20 -10.14 2.78 -25.95
CA GLN A 20 -9.39 3.28 -24.81
C GLN A 20 -9.84 2.60 -23.50
N MET A 21 -11.14 2.54 -23.24
CA MET A 21 -11.69 1.83 -22.07
C MET A 21 -11.30 0.35 -22.03
N LEU A 22 -11.29 -0.33 -23.18
CA LEU A 22 -10.85 -1.73 -23.26
C LEU A 22 -9.35 -1.90 -22.99
N LEU A 23 -8.53 -0.93 -23.40
CA LEU A 23 -7.09 -0.93 -23.12
C LEU A 23 -6.81 -0.69 -21.64
N GLU A 24 -7.54 0.24 -21.02
CA GLU A 24 -7.49 0.48 -19.57
C GLU A 24 -7.90 -0.77 -18.80
N LYS A 25 -9.01 -1.40 -19.19
CA LYS A 25 -9.47 -2.64 -18.54
C LYS A 25 -8.48 -3.79 -18.67
N ARG A 26 -7.83 -3.92 -19.83
CA ARG A 26 -6.75 -4.91 -20.00
C ARG A 26 -5.57 -4.61 -19.07
N SER A 27 -5.16 -3.34 -18.96
CA SER A 27 -4.08 -2.92 -18.07
C SER A 27 -4.40 -3.25 -16.60
N GLU A 28 -5.62 -3.00 -16.14
CA GLU A 28 -6.09 -3.41 -14.80
C GLU A 28 -6.00 -4.92 -14.59
N ILE A 29 -6.44 -5.72 -15.57
CA ILE A 29 -6.37 -7.18 -15.49
C ILE A 29 -4.92 -7.66 -15.45
N ASP A 30 -4.04 -7.09 -16.28
CA ASP A 30 -2.63 -7.44 -16.33
C ASP A 30 -1.94 -7.11 -14.98
N ARG A 31 -2.27 -5.95 -14.37
CA ARG A 31 -1.80 -5.60 -13.01
C ARG A 31 -2.30 -6.59 -11.96
N ALA A 32 -3.58 -6.95 -12.00
CA ALA A 32 -4.15 -7.92 -11.06
C ALA A 32 -3.53 -9.32 -11.21
N VAL A 33 -3.22 -9.75 -12.44
CA VAL A 33 -2.53 -11.02 -12.71
C VAL A 33 -1.11 -10.97 -12.13
N SER A 34 -0.35 -9.91 -12.41
CA SER A 34 1.01 -9.71 -11.87
C SER A 34 1.02 -9.73 -10.33
N ALA A 35 0.04 -9.09 -9.71
CA ALA A 35 -0.13 -9.10 -8.26
C ALA A 35 -0.40 -10.51 -7.71
N VAL A 36 -1.26 -11.29 -8.37
CA VAL A 36 -1.52 -12.70 -8.00
C VAL A 36 -0.27 -13.56 -8.18
N GLU A 37 0.50 -13.37 -9.24
CA GLU A 37 1.77 -14.08 -9.46
C GLU A 37 2.82 -13.71 -8.40
N HIS A 38 2.90 -12.43 -8.03
CA HIS A 38 3.77 -11.94 -6.97
C HIS A 38 3.40 -12.58 -5.63
N VAL A 39 2.12 -12.54 -5.26
CA VAL A 39 1.61 -13.22 -4.06
C VAL A 39 1.94 -14.71 -4.11
N HIS A 40 1.70 -15.38 -5.24
CA HIS A 40 2.02 -16.80 -5.39
C HIS A 40 3.51 -17.11 -5.21
N SER A 41 4.41 -16.24 -5.68
CA SER A 41 5.85 -16.39 -5.44
C SER A 41 6.20 -16.31 -3.95
N LEU A 42 5.53 -15.42 -3.20
CA LEU A 42 5.70 -15.27 -1.76
C LEU A 42 5.16 -16.48 -0.96
N LEU A 43 4.14 -17.18 -1.48
CA LEU A 43 3.56 -18.39 -0.86
C LEU A 43 4.47 -19.62 -0.91
N GLY A 44 5.40 -19.67 -1.88
CA GLY A 44 6.29 -20.82 -2.09
C GLY A 44 7.21 -21.14 -0.91
N GLU A 45 7.25 -20.29 0.12
CA GLU A 45 8.22 -20.35 1.22
C GLU A 45 7.62 -20.77 2.59
N GLY A 46 6.36 -21.23 2.62
CA GLY A 46 5.75 -21.82 3.82
C GLY A 46 5.05 -20.83 4.77
N THR A 47 4.84 -19.59 4.33
CA THR A 47 4.10 -18.55 5.07
C THR A 47 2.59 -18.77 4.96
N GLU A 48 1.86 -18.75 6.09
CA GLU A 48 0.39 -18.80 6.09
C GLU A 48 -0.17 -17.46 5.60
N VAL A 49 -0.61 -17.43 4.34
CA VAL A 49 -1.18 -16.21 3.75
C VAL A 49 -2.70 -16.31 3.73
N THR A 50 -3.32 -15.25 4.22
CA THR A 50 -4.77 -15.09 4.25
C THR A 50 -5.25 -14.28 3.07
N TRP A 51 -6.52 -14.46 2.67
CA TRP A 51 -7.14 -13.63 1.63
C TRP A 51 -7.02 -12.12 1.91
N THR A 52 -7.11 -11.70 3.18
CA THR A 52 -6.92 -10.30 3.60
C THR A 52 -5.55 -9.75 3.21
N MET A 53 -4.50 -10.58 3.33
CA MET A 53 -3.13 -10.18 2.97
C MET A 53 -2.97 -10.05 1.45
N VAL A 54 -3.60 -10.96 0.69
CA VAL A 54 -3.62 -10.91 -0.77
C VAL A 54 -4.39 -9.67 -1.26
N SER A 55 -5.55 -9.38 -0.67
CA SER A 55 -6.34 -8.20 -1.02
C SER A 55 -5.61 -6.90 -0.67
N ALA A 56 -4.88 -6.85 0.44
CA ALA A 56 -4.06 -5.70 0.82
C ALA A 56 -2.95 -5.41 -0.21
N LEU A 57 -2.23 -6.45 -0.66
CA LEU A 57 -1.21 -6.30 -1.70
C LEU A 57 -1.78 -5.89 -3.06
N LEU A 58 -2.95 -6.44 -3.42
CA LEU A 58 -3.65 -6.04 -4.64
C LEU A 58 -4.07 -4.57 -4.60
N GLN A 59 -4.60 -4.10 -3.46
CA GLN A 59 -4.95 -2.70 -3.26
C GLN A 59 -3.71 -1.80 -3.30
N GLU A 60 -2.59 -2.24 -2.71
CA GLU A 60 -1.31 -1.53 -2.84
C GLU A 60 -0.92 -1.31 -4.30
N MET A 61 -1.01 -2.36 -5.12
CA MET A 61 -0.62 -2.29 -6.52
C MET A 61 -1.65 -1.54 -7.39
N GLU A 62 -2.93 -1.56 -7.01
CA GLU A 62 -3.99 -0.81 -7.70
C GLU A 62 -3.86 0.69 -7.47
N HIS A 63 -3.50 1.10 -6.25
CA HIS A 63 -3.44 2.50 -5.82
C HIS A 63 -2.01 3.08 -5.79
N GLU A 64 -1.03 2.39 -6.40
CA GLU A 64 0.38 2.85 -6.41
C GLU A 64 0.53 4.25 -7.01
N GLU A 65 -0.15 4.53 -8.14
CA GLU A 65 -0.04 5.83 -8.83
C GLU A 65 -0.65 6.96 -8.00
N GLU A 66 -1.83 6.75 -7.40
CA GLU A 66 -2.48 7.69 -6.49
C GLU A 66 -1.61 7.97 -5.26
N ARG A 67 -0.95 6.93 -4.72
CA ARG A 67 -0.01 7.05 -3.60
C ARG A 67 1.20 7.89 -3.98
N LEU A 68 1.77 7.67 -5.17
CA LEU A 68 2.90 8.44 -5.68
C LEU A 68 2.52 9.91 -5.94
N GLU A 69 1.31 10.17 -6.42
CA GLU A 69 0.80 11.53 -6.60
C GLU A 69 0.66 12.24 -5.26
N TRP A 70 0.05 11.57 -4.27
CA TRP A 70 -0.03 12.09 -2.90
C TRP A 70 1.36 12.37 -2.32
N MET A 71 2.31 11.43 -2.44
CA MET A 71 3.68 11.64 -1.95
C MET A 71 4.34 12.86 -2.59
N ARG A 72 4.12 13.11 -3.90
CA ARG A 72 4.64 14.30 -4.59
C ARG A 72 3.99 15.61 -4.14
N GLU A 73 2.74 15.55 -3.73
CA GLU A 73 1.99 16.73 -3.27
C GLU A 73 2.43 17.15 -1.87
N TYR A 74 2.72 16.19 -0.98
CA TYR A 74 2.90 16.46 0.44
C TYR A 74 4.32 16.23 0.98
N LEU A 75 5.14 15.41 0.31
CA LEU A 75 6.50 15.07 0.76
C LEU A 75 7.55 15.72 -0.14
N SER A 76 8.73 15.90 0.42
CA SER A 76 9.90 16.39 -0.31
C SER A 76 10.26 15.51 -1.51
N GLU A 77 10.79 16.13 -2.56
CA GLU A 77 11.21 15.43 -3.79
C GLU A 77 12.26 14.34 -3.51
N GLU A 78 13.11 14.55 -2.50
CA GLU A 78 14.11 13.59 -2.02
C GLU A 78 13.46 12.30 -1.51
N VAL A 79 12.40 12.41 -0.71
CA VAL A 79 11.61 11.27 -0.22
C VAL A 79 10.93 10.53 -1.37
N VAL A 80 10.28 11.27 -2.28
CA VAL A 80 9.60 10.68 -3.45
C VAL A 80 10.61 9.94 -4.33
N THR A 81 11.77 10.55 -4.56
CA THR A 81 12.85 9.97 -5.37
C THR A 81 13.35 8.68 -4.73
N THR A 82 13.53 8.67 -3.42
CA THR A 82 13.98 7.50 -2.67
C THR A 82 13.00 6.32 -2.82
N TYR A 83 11.69 6.58 -2.72
CA TYR A 83 10.67 5.54 -2.88
C TYR A 83 10.55 5.05 -4.34
N THR A 84 10.60 5.96 -5.31
CA THR A 84 10.50 5.61 -6.73
C THR A 84 11.77 4.95 -7.29
N ALA A 85 12.93 5.19 -6.67
CA ALA A 85 14.20 4.59 -7.05
C ALA A 85 14.35 3.11 -6.62
N MET A 86 13.44 2.59 -5.77
CA MET A 86 13.46 1.19 -5.38
C MET A 86 13.44 0.27 -6.60
N THR A 87 14.24 -0.79 -6.55
CA THR A 87 14.20 -1.89 -7.51
C THR A 87 12.98 -2.77 -7.25
N GLU A 88 12.59 -3.60 -8.24
CA GLU A 88 11.55 -4.60 -8.04
C GLU A 88 11.88 -5.58 -6.91
N GLN A 89 13.15 -5.90 -6.73
CA GLN A 89 13.61 -6.79 -5.67
C GLN A 89 13.46 -6.14 -4.27
N GLU A 90 13.78 -4.85 -4.14
CA GLU A 90 13.58 -4.11 -2.90
C GLU A 90 12.10 -3.96 -2.57
N ARG A 91 11.26 -3.65 -3.57
CA ARG A 91 9.79 -3.62 -3.41
C ARG A 91 9.26 -4.98 -2.96
N ALA A 92 9.70 -6.07 -3.60
CA ALA A 92 9.32 -7.43 -3.22
C ALA A 92 9.71 -7.77 -1.78
N HIS A 93 10.90 -7.33 -1.34
CA HIS A 93 11.35 -7.51 0.03
C HIS A 93 10.47 -6.73 1.03
N VAL A 94 10.18 -5.47 0.74
CA VAL A 94 9.32 -4.64 1.60
C VAL A 94 7.92 -5.25 1.73
N ASN A 95 7.32 -5.66 0.62
CA ASN A 95 6.02 -6.32 0.61
C ASN A 95 6.02 -7.61 1.44
N ARG A 96 7.09 -8.41 1.35
CA ARG A 96 7.24 -9.62 2.13
C ARG A 96 7.33 -9.34 3.63
N GLU A 97 8.15 -8.39 4.05
CA GLU A 97 8.29 -8.04 5.46
C GLU A 97 6.98 -7.48 6.02
N LEU A 98 6.26 -6.66 5.24
CA LEU A 98 4.92 -6.20 5.59
C LEU A 98 3.98 -7.38 5.85
N LEU A 99 3.94 -8.37 4.95
CA LEU A 99 3.12 -9.56 5.13
C LEU A 99 3.47 -10.33 6.43
N LEU A 100 4.75 -10.42 6.78
CA LEU A 100 5.17 -11.07 8.02
C LEU A 100 4.67 -10.29 9.25
N ILE A 101 4.74 -8.96 9.22
CA ILE A 101 4.20 -8.10 10.29
C ILE A 101 2.67 -8.30 10.41
N LEU A 102 1.94 -8.31 9.28
CA LEU A 102 0.50 -8.57 9.27
C LEU A 102 0.16 -9.94 9.90
N SER A 103 0.92 -10.97 9.54
CA SER A 103 0.76 -12.32 10.09
C SER A 103 1.04 -12.36 11.59
N ASP A 104 2.09 -11.66 12.05
CA ASP A 104 2.45 -11.62 13.46
C ASP A 104 1.36 -10.96 14.31
N VAL A 105 0.74 -9.88 13.82
CA VAL A 105 -0.40 -9.24 14.50
C VAL A 105 -1.56 -10.21 14.68
N LYS A 106 -1.92 -10.95 13.62
CA LYS A 106 -2.96 -12.00 13.69
C LYS A 106 -2.63 -13.05 14.74
N GLN A 107 -1.37 -13.49 14.76
CA GLN A 107 -0.93 -14.50 15.72
C GLN A 107 -0.93 -13.96 17.16
N LEU A 108 -0.51 -12.71 17.38
CA LEU A 108 -0.57 -12.04 18.68
C LEU A 108 -2.01 -11.94 19.21
N MET A 109 -2.96 -11.57 18.35
CA MET A 109 -4.37 -11.50 18.71
C MET A 109 -4.94 -12.88 19.03
N LYS A 110 -4.63 -13.90 18.23
CA LYS A 110 -5.03 -15.30 18.45
C LYS A 110 -4.49 -15.83 19.79
N ASP A 111 -3.24 -15.50 20.11
CA ASP A 111 -2.57 -15.85 21.36
C ASP A 111 -3.04 -14.97 22.56
N LYS A 112 -3.88 -13.96 22.31
CA LYS A 112 -4.35 -12.98 23.30
C LYS A 112 -3.21 -12.26 24.03
N VAL A 113 -2.16 -11.93 23.29
CA VAL A 113 -1.00 -11.22 23.82
C VAL A 113 -1.38 -9.78 24.17
N ALA A 114 -0.99 -9.34 25.37
CA ALA A 114 -1.25 -7.98 25.84
C ALA A 114 -0.51 -6.93 24.99
N PRO A 115 -1.14 -5.81 24.61
CA PRO A 115 -0.51 -4.74 23.83
C PRO A 115 0.77 -4.17 24.45
N GLU A 116 0.86 -4.17 25.78
CA GLU A 116 1.99 -3.66 26.57
C GLU A 116 3.17 -4.65 26.61
N SER A 117 2.99 -5.87 26.08
CA SER A 117 4.05 -6.86 26.08
C SER A 117 5.17 -6.44 25.11
N LYS A 118 6.41 -6.77 25.46
CA LYS A 118 7.56 -6.55 24.57
C LYS A 118 7.35 -7.16 23.18
N ARG A 119 6.68 -8.32 23.11
CA ARG A 119 6.39 -9.02 21.85
C ARG A 119 5.44 -8.22 20.97
N ALA A 120 4.40 -7.62 21.54
CA ALA A 120 3.47 -6.76 20.80
C ALA A 120 4.12 -5.44 20.40
N GLN A 121 4.88 -4.82 21.30
CA GLN A 121 5.60 -3.56 21.06
C GLN A 121 6.65 -3.63 19.93
N GLN A 122 7.09 -4.82 19.51
CA GLN A 122 7.94 -4.95 18.32
C GLN A 122 7.22 -4.64 17.01
N ILE A 123 5.89 -4.72 16.95
CA ILE A 123 5.12 -4.49 15.72
C ILE A 123 5.32 -3.07 15.17
N PRO A 124 5.01 -2.00 15.91
CA PRO A 124 5.20 -0.64 15.40
C PRO A 124 6.67 -0.31 15.12
N ILE A 125 7.60 -0.85 15.91
CA ILE A 125 9.05 -0.66 15.67
C ILE A 125 9.43 -1.23 14.30
N ARG A 126 9.06 -2.48 14.02
CA ARG A 126 9.33 -3.13 12.73
C ARG A 126 8.62 -2.43 11.57
N LEU A 127 7.41 -1.95 11.80
CA LEU A 127 6.66 -1.21 10.79
C LEU A 127 7.36 0.11 10.44
N THR A 128 7.80 0.86 11.45
CA THR A 128 8.60 2.08 11.24
C THR A 128 9.91 1.75 10.52
N GLU A 129 10.68 0.77 10.98
CA GLU A 129 11.94 0.38 10.32
C GLU A 129 11.74 -0.02 8.85
N LEU A 130 10.65 -0.72 8.55
CA LEU A 130 10.30 -1.12 7.19
C LEU A 130 9.96 0.08 6.29
N MET A 131 9.16 1.02 6.80
CA MET A 131 8.79 2.23 6.06
C MET A 131 9.97 3.17 5.85
N MET A 132 10.89 3.21 6.82
CA MET A 132 12.11 4.03 6.77
C MET A 132 13.25 3.35 6.00
N GLN A 133 13.11 2.08 5.62
CA GLN A 133 14.16 1.29 4.96
C GLN A 133 14.74 1.97 3.70
N PRO A 134 13.93 2.60 2.83
CA PRO A 134 14.46 3.30 1.66
C PRO A 134 15.31 4.52 2.01
N VAL A 135 15.06 5.15 3.17
CA VAL A 135 15.67 6.41 3.59
C VAL A 135 17.03 6.16 4.25
N PRO A 136 18.10 6.91 3.89
CA PRO A 136 19.37 6.87 4.60
C PRO A 136 19.18 7.11 6.10
N LYS A 137 19.89 6.35 6.95
CA LYS A 137 19.70 6.42 8.41
C LYS A 137 19.98 7.80 8.99
N GLU A 138 20.87 8.54 8.35
CA GLU A 138 21.25 9.89 8.73
C GLU A 138 20.11 10.89 8.53
N GLU A 139 19.12 10.56 7.69
CA GLU A 139 17.97 11.40 7.34
C GLU A 139 16.67 10.94 8.04
N TRP A 140 16.72 9.87 8.83
CA TRP A 140 15.53 9.30 9.48
C TRP A 140 14.79 10.30 10.38
N GLU A 141 15.51 11.13 11.13
CA GLU A 141 14.89 12.12 12.02
C GLU A 141 14.15 13.20 11.21
N ALA A 142 14.80 13.75 10.18
CA ALA A 142 14.19 14.75 9.32
C ALA A 142 12.95 14.22 8.57
N TYR A 143 13.02 12.96 8.12
CA TYR A 143 11.89 12.32 7.44
C TYR A 143 10.73 12.02 8.40
N ALA A 144 11.03 11.57 9.63
CA ALA A 144 10.00 11.36 10.66
C ALA A 144 9.27 12.66 11.01
N ASP A 145 10.01 13.76 11.19
CA ASP A 145 9.45 15.10 11.45
C ASP A 145 8.59 15.60 10.28
N GLU A 146 9.02 15.35 9.04
CA GLU A 146 8.26 15.72 7.84
C GLU A 146 6.94 14.94 7.76
N LEU A 147 6.97 13.62 7.99
CA LEU A 147 5.79 12.78 8.04
C LEU A 147 4.83 13.18 9.15
N GLU A 148 5.32 13.44 10.36
CA GLU A 148 4.48 13.88 11.47
C GLU A 148 3.78 15.21 11.15
N ARG A 149 4.50 16.17 10.58
CA ARG A 149 3.94 17.46 10.16
C ARG A 149 2.84 17.30 9.11
N VAL A 150 3.02 16.41 8.14
CA VAL A 150 2.04 16.14 7.09
C VAL A 150 0.81 15.42 7.67
N LEU A 151 1.02 14.39 8.47
CA LEU A 151 -0.07 13.62 9.09
C LEU A 151 -0.88 14.42 10.12
N ALA A 152 -0.25 15.43 10.74
CA ALA A 152 -0.91 16.34 11.67
C ALA A 152 -1.64 17.52 10.98
N SER A 153 -1.55 17.66 9.65
CA SER A 153 -2.24 18.72 8.92
C SER A 153 -3.65 18.29 8.51
N ASP A 154 -4.57 19.27 8.46
CA ASP A 154 -5.95 19.07 7.95
C ASP A 154 -5.96 18.69 6.45
N GLU A 155 -4.82 18.74 5.77
CA GLU A 155 -4.67 18.39 4.34
C GLU A 155 -4.48 16.87 4.13
N ALA A 156 -4.15 16.12 5.20
CA ALA A 156 -4.03 14.66 5.17
C ALA A 156 -5.38 13.92 5.24
N ASP A 157 -6.48 14.62 5.56
CA ASP A 157 -7.80 14.02 5.80
C ASP A 157 -8.40 13.29 4.58
N ASP A 158 -7.98 13.65 3.36
CA ASP A 158 -8.44 13.00 2.12
C ASP A 158 -7.64 11.74 1.76
N PHE A 159 -6.44 11.56 2.32
CA PHE A 159 -5.63 10.37 2.05
C PHE A 159 -5.93 9.25 3.04
N ARG A 160 -6.97 8.47 2.71
CA ARG A 160 -7.21 7.17 3.34
C ARG A 160 -6.36 6.14 2.64
N PHE A 161 -5.13 5.99 3.11
CA PHE A 161 -4.33 4.82 2.79
C PHE A 161 -5.20 3.57 3.04
N PRO A 162 -5.38 2.66 2.06
CA PRO A 162 -6.17 1.46 2.26
C PRO A 162 -5.63 0.71 3.47
N SER A 163 -6.41 0.67 4.56
CA SER A 163 -5.96 0.00 5.78
C SER A 163 -5.78 -1.47 5.46
N PHE A 164 -4.53 -1.93 5.53
CA PHE A 164 -4.20 -3.36 5.39
C PHE A 164 -4.77 -4.20 6.53
N TRP A 165 -5.18 -3.51 7.59
CA TRP A 165 -5.73 -4.05 8.80
C TRP A 165 -7.25 -4.14 8.67
N SER A 166 -7.80 -5.24 9.17
CA SER A 166 -9.19 -5.25 9.59
C SER A 166 -9.40 -4.26 10.75
N PRO A 167 -10.64 -3.79 10.98
CA PRO A 167 -10.92 -2.86 12.09
C PRO A 167 -10.54 -3.40 13.49
N GLU A 168 -10.46 -4.72 13.65
CA GLU A 168 -10.04 -5.34 14.91
C GLU A 168 -8.52 -5.29 15.09
N GLU A 169 -7.78 -5.57 14.01
CA GLU A 169 -6.32 -5.48 13.97
C GLU A 169 -5.86 -4.03 14.15
N GLU A 170 -6.50 -3.08 13.48
CA GLU A 170 -6.22 -1.64 13.61
C GLU A 170 -6.35 -1.18 15.07
N ARG A 171 -7.46 -1.51 15.74
CA ARG A 171 -7.66 -1.22 17.17
C ARG A 171 -6.64 -1.89 18.07
N TYR A 172 -6.13 -3.06 17.70
CA TYR A 172 -5.09 -3.74 18.46
C TYR A 172 -3.74 -3.04 18.30
N VAL A 173 -3.35 -2.71 17.07
CA VAL A 173 -2.12 -1.97 16.77
C VAL A 173 -2.13 -0.58 17.40
N GLU A 174 -3.25 0.16 17.33
CA GLU A 174 -3.39 1.45 18.02
C GLU A 174 -3.13 1.35 19.53
N LYS A 175 -3.60 0.27 20.18
CA LYS A 175 -3.33 0.05 21.62
C LYS A 175 -1.86 -0.21 21.89
N ILE A 176 -1.16 -0.90 20.99
CA ILE A 176 0.28 -1.13 21.10
C ILE A 176 1.01 0.20 21.01
N THR A 177 0.69 1.03 20.02
CA THR A 177 1.33 2.35 19.83
C THR A 177 1.10 3.25 21.05
N LYS A 178 -0.14 3.33 21.55
CA LYS A 178 -0.46 4.09 22.79
C LYS A 178 0.26 3.58 24.03
N ALA A 179 0.57 2.27 24.09
CA ALA A 179 1.31 1.67 25.19
C ALA A 179 2.83 1.90 25.10
N LEU A 180 3.35 2.30 23.93
CA LEU A 180 4.74 2.69 23.76
C LEU A 180 5.01 4.16 24.14
N GLU A 181 4.00 5.01 24.06
CA GLU A 181 4.05 6.42 24.43
C GLU A 181 3.97 6.66 25.96
N GLN A 182 3.72 5.62 26.76
CA GLN A 182 3.57 5.65 28.22
C GLN A 182 4.82 5.15 28.95
#